data_AF-U3P6S1-F1
#
_entry.id   AF-U3P6S1-F1
#
_cell.length_a   1.000
_cell.length_b   1.000
_cell.length_c   1.000
_cell.angle_alpha   90.00
_cell.angle_beta   90.00
_cell.angle_gamma   90.00
#
_symmetry.space_group_name_H-M   'P 1'
#
loop_
_entity.id
_entity.type
_entity.pdbx_description
1 polymer ?
#
loop_
_entity_poly.entity_id
_entity_poly.type
_entity_poly.pdbx_seq_one_letter_code
_entity_poly.pdbx_strand_id
1 'polypeptide(L)'
;MRQLREALRAADPSLEISDVSAADYAAGELLTLASPSLFGEPRLIRVEAVEKCSDAFLSEALSYLEEPAEGTVVVLRHAGGTRGKKLLDAIRTGNGNGIEVVCAELKKGAEKYEFAQAEFARAGRPISPGALRAVTSAFADDLAELAAACQQLLSDSAEQIVEATVDKYYGGRMETNAFQVADAALAGRYGEALVTMRHALSSGADPVPMVAAFASKIRTMAKVAGARGGSGQLAQQFGLAPWQVDRARRDLQGWSEEGLGRCIEVLAETDANVKGGGRDPVFALETMIRVVSSRGRF
;
A
#
# COMPACT_ATOMS: atom_id res chain seq x y z
N MET A 1 3.32 -4.73 -15.81
CA MET A 1 3.50 -6.08 -16.40
C MET A 1 2.21 -6.78 -16.79
N ARG A 2 1.27 -7.05 -15.86
CA ARG A 2 0.01 -7.76 -16.16
C ARG A 2 -0.76 -7.16 -17.35
N GLN A 3 -1.02 -5.86 -17.31
CA GLN A 3 -1.77 -5.15 -18.37
C GLN A 3 -1.08 -5.23 -19.74
N LEU A 4 0.25 -5.11 -19.80
CA LEU A 4 0.99 -5.25 -21.07
C LEU A 4 0.82 -6.65 -21.66
N ARG A 5 0.95 -7.69 -20.83
CA ARG A 5 0.71 -9.08 -21.25
C ARG A 5 -0.71 -9.30 -21.74
N GLU A 6 -1.71 -8.77 -21.03
CA GLU A 6 -3.11 -8.88 -21.41
C GLU A 6 -3.41 -8.15 -22.72
N ALA A 7 -2.87 -6.95 -22.91
CA ALA A 7 -3.00 -6.20 -24.15
C ALA A 7 -2.36 -6.93 -25.35
N LEU A 8 -1.15 -7.46 -25.19
CA LEU A 8 -0.48 -8.22 -26.23
C LEU A 8 -1.22 -9.52 -26.57
N ARG A 9 -1.73 -10.25 -25.57
CA ARG A 9 -2.56 -11.45 -25.81
C ARG A 9 -3.90 -11.16 -26.45
N ALA A 10 -4.50 -10.00 -26.15
CA ALA A 10 -5.74 -9.58 -26.78
C ALA A 10 -5.54 -9.20 -28.26
N ALA A 11 -4.36 -8.65 -28.59
CA ALA A 11 -3.97 -8.37 -29.96
C ALA A 11 -3.66 -9.65 -30.75
N ASP A 12 -2.94 -10.59 -30.13
CA ASP A 12 -2.62 -11.89 -30.71
C ASP A 12 -2.64 -13.01 -29.64
N PRO A 13 -3.58 -13.98 -29.72
CA PRO A 13 -3.63 -15.11 -28.81
C PRO A 13 -2.41 -16.03 -28.83
N SER A 14 -1.60 -16.01 -29.90
CA SER A 14 -0.41 -16.84 -30.07
C SER A 14 0.84 -16.31 -29.35
N LEU A 15 0.73 -15.18 -28.62
CA LEU A 15 1.85 -14.54 -27.92
C LEU A 15 2.72 -15.53 -27.13
N GLU A 16 3.98 -15.63 -27.52
CA GLU A 16 4.99 -16.37 -26.77
C GLU A 16 5.57 -15.51 -25.64
N ILE A 17 5.72 -16.09 -24.45
CA ILE A 17 6.24 -15.40 -23.27
C ILE A 17 7.47 -16.15 -22.76
N SER A 18 8.59 -15.45 -22.66
CA SER A 18 9.84 -15.98 -22.11
C SER A 18 10.30 -15.15 -20.91
N ASP A 19 10.85 -15.82 -19.90
CA ASP A 19 11.39 -15.20 -18.70
C ASP A 19 12.89 -15.40 -18.64
N VAL A 20 13.62 -14.32 -18.38
CA VAL A 20 15.08 -14.30 -18.36
C VAL A 20 15.56 -13.66 -17.06
N SER A 21 16.52 -14.30 -16.38
CA SER A 21 17.26 -13.68 -15.27
C SER A 21 18.47 -12.95 -15.85
N ALA A 22 18.55 -11.62 -15.72
CA ALA A 22 19.75 -10.90 -16.14
C ALA A 22 21.00 -11.31 -15.33
N ALA A 23 20.80 -11.77 -14.09
CA ALA A 23 21.87 -12.21 -13.20
C ALA A 23 22.46 -13.56 -13.63
N ASP A 24 21.60 -14.51 -14.02
CA ASP A 24 21.97 -15.87 -14.41
C ASP A 24 21.97 -16.08 -15.94
N TYR A 25 22.12 -14.99 -16.68
CA TYR A 25 21.97 -14.95 -18.13
C TYR A 25 23.01 -15.79 -18.88
N ALA A 26 22.54 -16.62 -19.81
CA ALA A 26 23.39 -17.36 -20.73
C ALA A 26 23.66 -16.54 -22.00
N ALA A 27 24.93 -16.48 -22.44
CA ALA A 27 25.29 -15.75 -23.65
C ALA A 27 24.50 -16.26 -24.88
N GLY A 28 23.98 -15.34 -25.68
CA GLY A 28 23.14 -15.61 -26.86
C GLY A 28 21.65 -15.89 -26.57
N GLU A 29 21.24 -15.95 -25.31
CA GLU A 29 19.86 -16.28 -24.93
C GLU A 29 18.84 -15.24 -25.44
N LEU A 30 19.10 -13.94 -25.26
CA LEU A 30 18.23 -12.85 -25.71
C LEU A 30 18.05 -12.87 -27.23
N LEU A 31 19.13 -13.04 -27.98
CA LEU A 31 19.09 -13.13 -29.45
C LEU A 31 18.30 -14.35 -29.92
N THR A 32 18.49 -15.49 -29.24
CA THR A 32 17.75 -16.73 -29.53
C THR A 32 16.26 -16.54 -29.29
N LEU A 33 15.89 -15.99 -28.13
CA LEU A 33 14.50 -15.75 -27.75
C LEU A 33 13.84 -14.67 -28.59
N ALA A 34 14.57 -13.66 -29.04
CA ALA A 34 14.06 -12.58 -29.89
C ALA A 34 14.02 -12.96 -31.38
N SER A 35 14.51 -14.14 -31.76
CA SER A 35 14.55 -14.56 -33.16
C SER A 35 13.15 -14.60 -33.79
N PRO A 36 12.95 -14.12 -35.03
CA PRO A 36 11.63 -14.11 -35.66
C PRO A 36 11.00 -15.50 -35.71
N SER A 37 9.71 -15.61 -35.37
CA SER A 37 8.96 -16.86 -35.55
C SER A 37 8.70 -17.12 -37.04
N LEU A 38 8.75 -18.40 -37.45
CA LEU A 38 8.36 -18.82 -38.81
C LEU A 38 6.90 -18.49 -39.12
N PHE A 39 6.06 -18.45 -38.08
CA PHE A 39 4.63 -18.15 -38.19
C PHE A 39 4.29 -16.70 -37.84
N GLY A 40 5.30 -15.87 -37.55
CA GLY A 40 5.12 -14.45 -37.23
C GLY A 40 4.48 -14.18 -35.86
N GLU A 41 4.51 -15.16 -34.95
CA GLU A 41 3.97 -15.03 -33.60
C GLU A 41 4.72 -13.93 -32.82
N PRO A 42 4.00 -13.00 -32.17
CA PRO A 42 4.64 -11.96 -31.39
C PRO A 42 5.26 -12.55 -30.11
N ARG A 43 6.29 -11.88 -29.61
CA ARG A 43 7.07 -12.33 -28.46
C ARG A 43 7.08 -11.30 -27.35
N LEU A 44 6.97 -11.76 -26.11
CA LEU A 44 7.17 -10.98 -24.90
C LEU A 44 8.30 -11.60 -24.07
N ILE A 45 9.46 -10.95 -24.04
CA ILE A 45 10.60 -11.36 -23.23
C ILE A 45 10.62 -10.51 -21.96
N ARG A 46 10.54 -11.15 -20.80
CA ARG A 46 10.57 -10.47 -19.49
C ARG A 46 11.90 -10.74 -18.83
N VAL A 47 12.70 -9.69 -18.70
CA VAL A 47 14.00 -9.77 -18.04
C VAL A 47 13.90 -9.22 -16.63
N GLU A 48 14.20 -10.06 -15.64
CA GLU A 48 14.25 -9.67 -14.24
C GLU A 48 15.68 -9.40 -13.75
N ALA A 49 15.79 -8.72 -12.61
CA ALA A 49 17.04 -8.46 -11.89
C ALA A 49 18.13 -7.78 -12.73
N VAL A 50 17.76 -6.82 -13.58
CA VAL A 50 18.72 -6.09 -14.45
C VAL A 50 19.76 -5.32 -13.62
N GLU A 51 19.43 -4.91 -12.41
CA GLU A 51 20.37 -4.32 -11.46
C GLU A 51 21.46 -5.29 -10.95
N LYS A 52 21.34 -6.58 -11.26
CA LYS A 52 22.33 -7.63 -10.96
C LYS A 52 22.88 -8.27 -12.23
N CYS A 53 22.72 -7.61 -13.38
CA CYS A 53 23.00 -8.24 -14.66
C CYS A 53 24.46 -8.73 -14.80
N SER A 54 24.66 -9.83 -15.51
CA SER A 54 25.98 -10.28 -15.96
C SER A 54 26.56 -9.31 -17.00
N ASP A 55 27.89 -9.37 -17.22
CA ASP A 55 28.52 -8.55 -18.27
C ASP A 55 28.06 -8.99 -19.67
N ALA A 56 27.86 -10.30 -19.88
CA ALA A 56 27.33 -10.86 -21.12
C ALA A 56 25.94 -10.31 -21.45
N PHE A 57 25.03 -10.31 -20.47
CA PHE A 57 23.71 -9.70 -20.64
C PHE A 57 23.81 -8.23 -21.02
N LEU A 58 24.63 -7.46 -20.29
CA LEU A 58 24.75 -6.02 -20.52
C LEU A 58 25.26 -5.70 -21.92
N SER A 59 26.26 -6.43 -22.40
CA SER A 59 26.77 -6.26 -23.77
C SER A 59 25.74 -6.61 -24.83
N GLU A 60 25.05 -7.74 -24.68
CA GLU A 60 24.08 -8.21 -25.67
C GLU A 60 22.82 -7.36 -25.68
N ALA A 61 22.31 -6.95 -24.52
CA ALA A 61 21.17 -6.05 -24.43
C ALA A 61 21.46 -4.68 -25.06
N LEU A 62 22.68 -4.14 -24.88
CA LEU A 62 23.09 -2.90 -25.55
C LEU A 62 23.14 -3.06 -27.07
N SER A 63 23.68 -4.18 -27.57
CA SER A 63 23.70 -4.48 -29.00
C SER A 63 22.29 -4.67 -29.56
N TYR A 64 21.40 -5.32 -28.80
CA TYR A 64 20.00 -5.52 -29.18
C TYR A 64 19.23 -4.19 -29.34
N LEU A 65 19.57 -3.14 -28.59
CA LEU A 65 18.93 -1.82 -28.75
C LEU A 65 19.25 -1.13 -30.08
N GLU A 66 20.30 -1.54 -30.78
CA GLU A 66 20.66 -0.97 -32.09
C GLU A 66 19.69 -1.44 -33.18
N GLU A 67 19.28 -2.72 -33.11
CA GLU A 67 18.33 -3.33 -34.04
C GLU A 67 17.40 -4.31 -33.31
N PRO A 68 16.38 -3.80 -32.59
CA PRO A 68 15.42 -4.66 -31.90
C PRO A 68 14.62 -5.50 -32.90
N ALA A 69 14.41 -6.78 -32.57
CA ALA A 69 13.64 -7.68 -33.43
C ALA A 69 12.18 -7.21 -33.59
N GLU A 70 11.70 -7.17 -34.82
CA GLU A 70 10.31 -6.85 -35.13
C GLU A 70 9.36 -7.87 -34.49
N GLY A 71 8.21 -7.41 -33.99
CA GLY A 71 7.25 -8.27 -33.29
C GLY A 71 7.68 -8.74 -31.90
N THR A 72 8.84 -8.30 -31.40
CA THR A 72 9.33 -8.66 -30.06
C THR A 72 9.29 -7.48 -29.10
N VAL A 73 8.60 -7.67 -27.97
CA VAL A 73 8.58 -6.74 -26.85
C VAL A 73 9.49 -7.27 -25.76
N VAL A 74 10.57 -6.54 -25.46
CA VAL A 74 11.47 -6.84 -24.33
C VAL A 74 11.16 -5.92 -23.17
N VAL A 75 10.86 -6.48 -22.00
CA VAL A 75 10.64 -5.73 -20.78
C VAL A 75 11.78 -5.96 -19.81
N LEU A 76 12.44 -4.86 -19.43
CA LEU A 76 13.58 -4.86 -18.54
C LEU A 76 13.16 -4.37 -17.15
N ARG A 77 13.26 -5.21 -16.12
CA ARG A 77 12.97 -4.85 -14.73
C ARG A 77 14.26 -4.57 -13.97
N HIS A 78 14.42 -3.32 -13.55
CA HIS A 78 15.57 -2.85 -12.79
C HIS A 78 15.12 -2.29 -11.44
N ALA A 79 15.57 -2.88 -10.33
CA ALA A 79 15.16 -2.48 -8.98
C ALA A 79 15.87 -1.24 -8.41
N GLY A 80 16.79 -0.65 -9.18
CA GLY A 80 17.60 0.50 -8.77
C GLY A 80 19.08 0.12 -8.55
N GLY A 81 19.95 1.12 -8.42
CA GLY A 81 21.40 0.91 -8.30
C GLY A 81 22.18 1.36 -9.54
N THR A 82 23.49 1.06 -9.56
CA THR A 82 24.44 1.55 -10.59
C THR A 82 24.72 0.52 -11.69
N ARG A 83 24.62 -0.77 -11.38
CA ARG A 83 24.79 -1.85 -12.35
C ARG A 83 23.63 -1.83 -13.34
N GLY A 84 23.89 -2.05 -14.63
CA GLY A 84 22.86 -1.91 -15.67
C GLY A 84 22.50 -0.45 -16.04
N LYS A 85 23.01 0.56 -15.32
CA LYS A 85 22.73 1.98 -15.62
C LYS A 85 23.07 2.37 -17.07
N LYS A 86 24.15 1.84 -17.64
CA LYS A 86 24.53 2.09 -19.04
C LYS A 86 23.42 1.70 -20.02
N LEU A 87 22.72 0.60 -19.76
CA LEU A 87 21.58 0.15 -20.55
C LEU A 87 20.39 1.10 -20.40
N LEU A 88 20.09 1.50 -19.16
CA LEU A 88 19.00 2.45 -18.89
C LEU A 88 19.26 3.81 -19.56
N ASP A 89 20.48 4.31 -19.49
CA ASP A 89 20.86 5.58 -20.10
C ASP A 89 20.75 5.52 -21.63
N ALA A 90 21.13 4.39 -22.27
CA ALA A 90 20.93 4.19 -23.71
C ALA A 90 19.45 4.16 -24.11
N ILE A 91 18.58 3.53 -23.31
CA ILE A 91 17.12 3.54 -23.57
C ILE A 91 16.57 4.96 -23.43
N ARG A 92 17.00 5.71 -22.41
CA ARG A 92 16.56 7.10 -22.19
C ARG A 92 16.98 8.04 -23.31
N THR A 93 18.07 7.78 -24.01
CA THR A 93 18.47 8.55 -25.20
C THR A 93 17.66 8.21 -26.44
N GLY A 94 16.75 7.23 -26.36
CA GLY A 94 15.86 6.83 -27.44
C GLY A 94 16.32 5.59 -28.22
N ASN A 95 17.43 4.95 -27.83
CA ASN A 95 17.87 3.72 -28.49
C ASN A 95 16.87 2.59 -28.23
N GLY A 96 16.57 1.82 -29.27
CA GLY A 96 15.62 0.70 -29.22
C GLY A 96 14.15 1.10 -29.01
N ASN A 97 13.79 2.38 -29.18
CA ASN A 97 12.43 2.91 -29.01
C ASN A 97 11.81 2.57 -27.63
N GLY A 98 12.64 2.39 -26.60
CA GLY A 98 12.18 1.98 -25.28
C GLY A 98 11.47 3.10 -24.52
N ILE A 99 10.54 2.71 -23.63
CA ILE A 99 9.81 3.60 -22.74
C ILE A 99 10.18 3.24 -21.30
N GLU A 100 10.65 4.21 -20.53
CA GLU A 100 10.89 4.04 -19.10
C GLU A 100 9.59 4.22 -18.31
N VAL A 101 9.23 3.22 -17.50
CA VAL A 101 8.13 3.30 -16.55
C VAL A 101 8.69 3.33 -15.14
N VAL A 102 8.60 4.50 -14.50
CA VAL A 102 9.12 4.69 -13.14
C VAL A 102 8.17 4.06 -12.12
N CYS A 103 8.60 2.97 -11.50
CA CYS A 103 7.87 2.27 -10.45
C CYS A 103 8.40 2.68 -9.06
N ALA A 104 8.25 3.94 -8.70
CA ALA A 104 8.71 4.45 -7.41
C ALA A 104 7.93 3.83 -6.24
N GLU A 105 8.63 3.55 -5.14
CA GLU A 105 8.01 3.09 -3.89
C GLU A 105 7.12 4.20 -3.31
N LEU A 106 5.88 3.86 -2.97
CA LEU A 106 4.93 4.80 -2.35
C LEU A 106 5.06 4.71 -0.83
N LYS A 107 5.76 5.68 -0.24
CA LYS A 107 6.06 5.69 1.20
C LYS A 107 5.03 6.47 2.00
N LYS A 108 4.43 7.49 1.40
CA LYS A 108 3.52 8.40 2.10
C LYS A 108 2.08 7.95 1.97
N GLY A 109 1.29 8.14 3.02
CA GLY A 109 -0.14 7.85 2.99
C GLY A 109 -0.90 8.64 1.90
N ALA A 110 -0.44 9.85 1.56
CA ALA A 110 -1.01 10.64 0.46
C ALA A 110 -0.77 9.97 -0.90
N GLU A 111 0.42 9.46 -1.15
CA GLU A 111 0.77 8.75 -2.39
C GLU A 111 -0.06 7.45 -2.53
N LYS A 112 -0.27 6.73 -1.42
CA LYS A 112 -1.12 5.52 -1.40
C LYS A 112 -2.60 5.85 -1.65
N TYR A 113 -3.07 6.99 -1.15
CA TYR A 113 -4.42 7.48 -1.40
C TYR A 113 -4.62 7.84 -2.87
N GLU A 114 -3.68 8.60 -3.45
CA GLU A 114 -3.69 8.95 -4.88
C GLU A 114 -3.57 7.72 -5.77
N PHE A 115 -2.76 6.74 -5.40
CA PHE A 115 -2.67 5.45 -6.07
C PHE A 115 -4.02 4.72 -6.11
N ALA A 116 -4.67 4.55 -4.95
CA ALA A 116 -5.97 3.91 -4.89
C ALA A 116 -7.01 4.70 -5.70
N GLN A 117 -7.01 6.03 -5.62
CA GLN A 117 -7.89 6.88 -6.42
C GLN A 117 -7.68 6.64 -7.93
N ALA A 118 -6.42 6.56 -8.37
CA ALA A 118 -6.07 6.33 -9.76
C ALA A 118 -6.47 4.93 -10.25
N GLU A 119 -6.44 3.91 -9.39
CA GLU A 119 -6.93 2.56 -9.74
C GLU A 119 -8.42 2.58 -10.10
N PHE A 120 -9.26 3.21 -9.27
CA PHE A 120 -10.70 3.33 -9.52
C PHE A 120 -11.00 4.21 -10.74
N ALA A 121 -10.28 5.33 -10.88
CA ALA A 121 -10.42 6.23 -12.03
C ALA A 121 -10.07 5.54 -13.35
N ARG A 122 -8.99 4.75 -13.39
CA ARG A 122 -8.58 3.99 -14.58
C ARG A 122 -9.60 2.93 -14.98
N ALA A 123 -10.29 2.35 -14.00
CA ALA A 123 -11.37 1.40 -14.24
C ALA A 123 -12.72 2.08 -14.56
N GLY A 124 -12.79 3.42 -14.54
CA GLY A 124 -14.02 4.18 -14.79
C GLY A 124 -15.09 3.97 -13.72
N ARG A 125 -14.75 3.45 -12.54
CA ARG A 125 -15.70 3.17 -11.45
C ARG A 125 -15.62 4.28 -10.38
N PRO A 126 -16.70 5.01 -10.09
CA PRO A 126 -16.68 6.01 -9.03
C PRO A 126 -16.55 5.36 -7.64
N ILE A 127 -15.83 6.02 -6.73
CA ILE A 127 -15.69 5.64 -5.33
C ILE A 127 -15.97 6.84 -4.43
N SER A 128 -16.68 6.62 -3.31
CA SER A 128 -16.97 7.68 -2.34
C SER A 128 -15.69 8.10 -1.59
N PRO A 129 -15.56 9.36 -1.15
CA PRO A 129 -14.39 9.79 -0.36
C PRO A 129 -14.22 9.05 0.96
N GLY A 130 -15.31 8.57 1.59
CA GLY A 130 -15.22 7.75 2.79
C GLY A 130 -14.75 6.33 2.50
N ALA A 131 -15.24 5.71 1.43
CA ALA A 131 -14.79 4.38 0.99
C ALA A 131 -13.31 4.37 0.63
N LEU A 132 -12.87 5.37 -0.13
CA LEU A 132 -11.47 5.50 -0.51
C LEU A 132 -10.56 5.68 0.72
N ARG A 133 -10.97 6.51 1.69
CA ARG A 133 -10.24 6.63 2.97
C ARG A 133 -10.23 5.32 3.76
N ALA A 134 -11.34 4.60 3.81
CA ALA A 134 -11.45 3.34 4.52
C ALA A 134 -10.50 2.29 3.94
N VAL A 135 -10.52 2.07 2.62
CA VAL A 135 -9.62 1.10 1.98
C VAL A 135 -8.16 1.54 2.08
N THR A 136 -7.81 2.81 1.83
CA THR A 136 -6.41 3.24 1.98
C THR A 136 -5.91 3.12 3.42
N SER A 137 -6.76 3.38 4.42
CA SER A 137 -6.36 3.24 5.83
C SER A 137 -6.23 1.79 6.26
N ALA A 138 -7.11 0.91 5.78
CA ALA A 138 -7.11 -0.51 6.10
C ALA A 138 -5.94 -1.28 5.47
N PHE A 139 -5.28 -0.70 4.47
CA PHE A 139 -4.14 -1.30 3.78
C PHE A 139 -2.95 -0.31 3.73
N ALA A 140 -2.82 0.51 4.77
CA ALA A 140 -1.85 1.61 4.79
C ALA A 140 -0.40 1.12 4.82
N ASP A 141 -0.14 -0.10 5.31
CA ASP A 141 1.20 -0.65 5.48
C ASP A 141 1.66 -1.53 4.31
N ASP A 142 0.73 -2.01 3.47
CA ASP A 142 1.04 -2.89 2.33
C ASP A 142 0.38 -2.39 1.03
N LEU A 143 1.21 -1.93 0.09
CA LEU A 143 0.76 -1.43 -1.21
C LEU A 143 0.23 -2.55 -2.11
N ALA A 144 0.80 -3.76 -2.02
CA ALA A 144 0.35 -4.90 -2.82
C ALA A 144 -1.05 -5.35 -2.36
N GLU A 145 -1.28 -5.39 -1.05
CA GLU A 145 -2.62 -5.66 -0.53
C GLU A 145 -3.61 -4.53 -0.85
N LEU A 146 -3.20 -3.26 -0.77
CA LEU A 146 -4.04 -2.13 -1.19
C LEU A 146 -4.47 -2.26 -2.65
N ALA A 147 -3.53 -2.62 -3.54
CA ALA A 147 -3.82 -2.83 -4.95
C ALA A 147 -4.79 -4.00 -5.15
N ALA A 148 -4.57 -5.12 -4.46
CA ALA A 148 -5.47 -6.28 -4.50
C ALA A 148 -6.87 -5.90 -4.00
N ALA A 149 -6.96 -5.09 -2.94
CA ALA A 149 -8.22 -4.64 -2.40
C ALA A 149 -9.00 -3.74 -3.36
N CYS A 150 -8.31 -2.81 -4.04
CA CYS A 150 -8.93 -2.00 -5.09
C CYS A 150 -9.49 -2.88 -6.20
N GLN A 151 -8.74 -3.89 -6.66
CA GLN A 151 -9.17 -4.81 -7.71
C GLN A 151 -10.37 -5.67 -7.28
N GLN A 152 -10.40 -6.13 -6.04
CA GLN A 152 -11.53 -6.87 -5.49
C GLN A 152 -12.78 -6.00 -5.40
N LEU A 153 -12.68 -4.74 -4.94
CA LEU A 153 -13.81 -3.82 -4.92
C LEU A 153 -14.33 -3.51 -6.32
N LEU A 154 -13.43 -3.37 -7.31
CA LEU A 154 -13.79 -3.18 -8.71
C LEU A 154 -14.53 -4.38 -9.32
N SER A 155 -14.41 -5.57 -8.72
CA SER A 155 -15.15 -6.77 -9.12
C SER A 155 -16.59 -6.81 -8.61
N ASP A 156 -16.96 -5.94 -7.65
CA ASP A 156 -18.35 -5.82 -7.21
C ASP A 156 -19.21 -5.16 -8.31
N SER A 157 -20.50 -5.50 -8.31
CA SER A 157 -21.45 -5.03 -9.32
C SER A 157 -21.95 -3.59 -9.07
N ALA A 158 -21.77 -3.06 -7.86
CA ALA A 158 -22.26 -1.75 -7.45
C ALA A 158 -21.73 -0.62 -8.37
N GLU A 159 -22.64 0.19 -8.92
CA GLU A 159 -22.32 1.32 -9.81
C GLU A 159 -21.29 2.28 -9.20
N GLN A 160 -21.35 2.48 -7.88
CA GLN A 160 -20.39 3.25 -7.11
C GLN A 160 -19.90 2.44 -5.91
N ILE A 161 -18.60 2.48 -5.65
CA ILE A 161 -18.01 1.92 -4.44
C ILE A 161 -18.24 2.88 -3.28
N VAL A 162 -18.96 2.42 -2.26
CA VAL A 162 -19.29 3.19 -1.04
C VAL A 162 -18.78 2.46 0.20
N GLU A 163 -18.86 3.12 1.35
CA GLU A 163 -18.36 2.64 2.64
C GLU A 163 -18.96 1.26 2.99
N ALA A 164 -20.25 1.06 2.71
CA ALA A 164 -20.92 -0.22 2.92
C ALA A 164 -20.35 -1.34 2.03
N THR A 165 -19.91 -1.03 0.80
CA THR A 165 -19.23 -2.01 -0.06
C THR A 165 -17.88 -2.39 0.54
N VAL A 166 -17.12 -1.41 1.03
CA VAL A 166 -15.84 -1.68 1.70
C VAL A 166 -16.05 -2.53 2.95
N ASP A 167 -17.06 -2.20 3.77
CA ASP A 167 -17.39 -2.93 4.99
C ASP A 167 -17.87 -4.38 4.70
N LYS A 168 -18.64 -4.59 3.64
CA LYS A 168 -19.05 -5.93 3.18
C LYS A 168 -17.85 -6.84 2.91
N TYR A 169 -16.78 -6.32 2.30
CA TYR A 169 -15.59 -7.12 1.93
C TYR A 169 -14.51 -7.13 3.01
N TYR A 170 -14.39 -6.06 3.79
CA TYR A 170 -13.25 -5.83 4.70
C TYR A 170 -13.64 -5.48 6.14
N GLY A 171 -14.93 -5.35 6.46
CA GLY A 171 -15.42 -5.06 7.82
C GLY A 171 -15.04 -6.14 8.84
N GLY A 172 -14.90 -7.40 8.40
CA GLY A 172 -14.40 -8.49 9.24
C GLY A 172 -12.87 -8.53 9.43
N ARG A 173 -12.10 -7.71 8.71
CA ARG A 173 -10.63 -7.76 8.74
C ARG A 173 -10.12 -7.12 10.02
N MET A 174 -9.18 -7.81 10.69
CA MET A 174 -8.68 -7.45 12.03
C MET A 174 -8.24 -5.99 12.15
N GLU A 175 -7.60 -5.45 11.12
CA GLU A 175 -7.12 -4.06 11.09
C GLU A 175 -8.27 -3.04 10.99
N THR A 176 -9.32 -3.32 10.22
CA THR A 176 -10.49 -2.43 10.06
C THR A 176 -11.29 -2.37 11.36
N ASN A 177 -11.47 -3.52 12.02
CA ASN A 177 -12.08 -3.58 13.34
C ASN A 177 -11.29 -2.80 14.40
N ALA A 178 -9.97 -2.93 14.42
CA ALA A 178 -9.12 -2.19 15.34
C ALA A 178 -9.26 -0.66 15.19
N PHE A 179 -9.31 -0.16 13.96
CA PHE A 179 -9.51 1.26 13.69
C PHE A 179 -10.91 1.75 14.08
N GLN A 180 -11.96 0.96 13.84
CA GLN A 180 -13.33 1.29 14.24
C GLN A 180 -13.47 1.34 15.77
N VAL A 181 -12.89 0.38 16.48
CA VAL A 181 -12.86 0.35 17.95
C VAL A 181 -12.16 1.59 18.49
N ALA A 182 -11.00 1.94 17.92
CA ALA A 182 -10.28 3.16 18.30
C ALA A 182 -11.12 4.41 18.05
N ASP A 183 -11.76 4.53 16.89
CA ASP A 183 -12.59 5.69 16.55
C ASP A 183 -13.78 5.87 17.49
N ALA A 184 -14.46 4.79 17.87
CA ALA A 184 -15.53 4.82 18.86
C ALA A 184 -15.01 5.27 20.23
N ALA A 185 -13.87 4.73 20.68
CA ALA A 185 -13.27 5.09 21.95
C ALA A 185 -12.81 6.55 21.99
N LEU A 186 -12.08 7.02 20.98
CA LEU A 186 -11.63 8.42 20.90
C LEU A 186 -12.78 9.43 20.89
N ALA A 187 -13.92 9.06 20.31
CA ALA A 187 -15.13 9.86 20.34
C ALA A 187 -15.88 9.82 21.69
N GLY A 188 -15.40 9.05 22.67
CA GLY A 188 -16.01 8.89 23.99
C GLY A 188 -17.17 7.90 24.04
N ARG A 189 -17.39 7.11 22.97
CA ARG A 189 -18.47 6.12 22.89
C ARG A 189 -18.02 4.79 23.48
N TYR A 190 -17.82 4.78 24.81
CA TYR A 190 -17.26 3.64 25.54
C TYR A 190 -18.00 2.31 25.30
N GLY A 191 -19.33 2.33 25.39
CA GLY A 191 -20.15 1.12 25.21
C GLY A 191 -20.02 0.53 23.80
N GLU A 192 -20.07 1.38 22.77
CA GLU A 192 -19.87 0.98 21.38
C GLU A 192 -18.47 0.40 21.17
N ALA A 193 -17.43 1.08 21.66
CA ALA A 193 -16.05 0.62 21.55
C ALA A 193 -15.83 -0.76 22.19
N LEU A 194 -16.43 -1.00 23.37
CA LEU A 194 -16.34 -2.30 24.04
C LEU A 194 -17.05 -3.42 23.27
N VAL A 195 -18.27 -3.17 22.79
CA VAL A 195 -19.03 -4.18 22.04
C VAL A 195 -18.29 -4.54 20.75
N THR A 196 -17.83 -3.54 20.00
CA THR A 196 -17.07 -3.74 18.76
C THR A 196 -15.75 -4.45 19.03
N MET A 197 -15.04 -4.12 20.12
CA MET A 197 -13.80 -4.80 20.50
C MET A 197 -14.05 -6.27 20.81
N ARG A 198 -15.07 -6.59 21.62
CA ARG A 198 -15.40 -7.98 21.95
C ARG A 198 -15.78 -8.77 20.72
N HIS A 199 -16.58 -8.18 19.82
CA HIS A 199 -16.94 -8.81 18.55
C HIS A 199 -15.69 -9.10 17.70
N ALA A 200 -14.78 -8.13 17.55
CA ALA A 200 -13.54 -8.28 16.82
C ALA A 200 -12.68 -9.43 17.36
N LEU A 201 -12.46 -9.47 18.69
CA LEU A 201 -11.68 -10.55 19.32
C LEU A 201 -12.35 -11.92 19.15
N SER A 202 -13.68 -11.99 19.29
CA SER A 202 -14.43 -13.23 19.08
C SER A 202 -14.36 -13.74 17.63
N SER A 203 -14.10 -12.84 16.68
CA SER A 203 -13.88 -13.14 15.26
C SER A 203 -12.42 -13.45 14.93
N GLY A 204 -11.56 -13.59 15.96
CA GLY A 204 -10.15 -13.95 15.80
C GLY A 204 -9.19 -12.77 15.64
N ALA A 205 -9.61 -11.53 15.94
CA ALA A 205 -8.70 -10.39 15.90
C ALA A 205 -7.59 -10.48 16.95
N ASP A 206 -6.36 -10.20 16.52
CA ASP A 206 -5.21 -10.12 17.42
C ASP A 206 -5.27 -8.82 18.26
N PRO A 207 -5.15 -8.90 19.60
CA PRO A 207 -5.03 -7.74 20.49
C PRO A 207 -3.87 -6.79 20.15
N VAL A 208 -2.75 -7.28 19.62
CA VAL A 208 -1.53 -6.50 19.37
C VAL A 208 -1.75 -5.41 18.30
N PRO A 209 -2.26 -5.72 17.09
CA PRO A 209 -2.67 -4.71 16.12
C PRO A 209 -3.71 -3.71 16.66
N MET A 210 -4.58 -4.15 17.58
CA MET A 210 -5.58 -3.29 18.18
C MET A 210 -4.95 -2.16 19.00
N VAL A 211 -3.97 -2.50 19.85
CA VAL A 211 -3.20 -1.49 20.59
C VAL A 211 -2.45 -0.56 19.63
N ALA A 212 -1.87 -1.11 18.56
CA ALA A 212 -1.15 -0.31 17.56
C ALA A 212 -2.05 0.73 16.87
N ALA A 213 -3.31 0.39 16.54
CA ALA A 213 -4.28 1.30 15.94
C ALA A 213 -4.60 2.49 16.86
N PHE A 214 -4.85 2.23 18.15
CA PHE A 214 -5.05 3.29 19.14
C PHE A 214 -3.79 4.16 19.29
N ALA A 215 -2.62 3.53 19.38
CA ALA A 215 -1.35 4.23 19.55
C ALA A 215 -1.04 5.15 18.36
N SER A 216 -1.33 4.71 17.14
CA SER A 216 -1.17 5.53 15.92
C SER A 216 -2.04 6.79 15.97
N LYS A 217 -3.31 6.67 16.36
CA LYS A 217 -4.24 7.81 16.47
C LYS A 217 -3.86 8.77 17.59
N ILE A 218 -3.62 8.26 18.80
CA ILE A 218 -3.25 9.08 19.95
C ILE A 218 -1.91 9.80 19.73
N ARG A 219 -0.90 9.14 19.15
CA ARG A 219 0.36 9.80 18.79
C ARG A 219 0.17 10.89 17.74
N THR A 220 -0.66 10.63 16.73
CA THR A 220 -1.00 11.64 15.72
C THR A 220 -1.68 12.85 16.36
N MET A 221 -2.64 12.64 17.26
CA MET A 221 -3.27 13.72 18.03
C MET A 221 -2.27 14.48 18.90
N ALA A 222 -1.38 13.78 19.62
CA ALA A 222 -0.35 14.42 20.44
C ALA A 222 0.62 15.29 19.61
N LYS A 223 1.08 14.78 18.44
CA LYS A 223 1.90 15.55 17.49
C LYS A 223 1.19 16.82 17.03
N VAL A 224 -0.10 16.72 16.71
CA VAL A 224 -0.90 17.85 16.22
C VAL A 224 -1.24 18.84 17.35
N ALA A 225 -1.46 18.37 18.58
CA ALA A 225 -1.73 19.23 19.74
C ALA A 225 -0.53 20.13 20.07
N GLY A 226 0.69 19.57 20.03
CA GLY A 226 1.92 20.31 20.34
C GLY A 226 2.48 21.18 19.21
N ALA A 227 1.80 21.27 18.06
CA ALA A 227 2.33 21.92 16.86
C ALA A 227 1.46 23.08 16.37
N ARG A 228 2.10 24.10 15.78
CA ARG A 228 1.45 25.26 15.16
C ARG A 228 1.75 25.27 13.66
N GLY A 229 0.76 25.64 12.85
CA GLY A 229 0.88 25.68 11.39
C GLY A 229 -0.38 25.24 10.67
N GLY A 230 -0.42 25.41 9.35
CA GLY A 230 -1.52 24.91 8.50
C GLY A 230 -1.46 23.39 8.33
N SER A 231 -2.57 22.76 7.95
CA SER A 231 -2.66 21.29 7.84
C SER A 231 -1.65 20.69 6.86
N GLY A 232 -1.38 21.36 5.73
CA GLY A 232 -0.35 20.94 4.78
C GLY A 232 1.09 20.99 5.35
N GLN A 233 1.40 22.02 6.15
CA GLN A 233 2.71 22.17 6.78
C GLN A 233 2.94 21.08 7.83
N LEU A 234 1.95 20.83 8.69
CA LEU A 234 2.02 19.77 9.70
C LEU A 234 2.05 18.37 9.07
N ALA A 235 1.32 18.17 7.97
CA ALA A 235 1.34 16.94 7.20
C ALA A 235 2.75 16.62 6.69
N GLN A 236 3.42 17.60 6.08
CA GLN A 236 4.81 17.46 5.66
C GLN A 236 5.76 17.22 6.84
N GLN A 237 5.62 17.99 7.92
CA GLN A 237 6.47 17.90 9.10
C GLN A 237 6.42 16.51 9.77
N PHE A 238 5.23 15.92 9.86
CA PHE A 238 5.02 14.66 10.56
C PHE A 238 4.92 13.43 9.65
N GLY A 239 5.10 13.60 8.33
CA GLY A 239 4.95 12.53 7.35
C GLY A 239 3.51 12.00 7.25
N LEU A 240 2.52 12.84 7.54
CA LEU A 240 1.10 12.51 7.51
C LEU A 240 0.44 13.03 6.22
N ALA A 241 -0.74 12.53 5.88
CA ALA A 241 -1.58 13.16 4.87
C ALA A 241 -2.34 14.37 5.48
N PRO A 242 -2.63 15.44 4.70
CA PRO A 242 -3.36 16.62 5.20
C PRO A 242 -4.67 16.29 5.91
N TRP A 243 -5.45 15.36 5.38
CA TRP A 243 -6.72 14.94 5.97
C TRP A 243 -6.56 14.25 7.35
N GLN A 244 -5.43 13.58 7.60
CA GLN A 244 -5.13 12.97 8.90
C GLN A 244 -4.88 14.04 9.94
N VAL A 245 -4.21 15.14 9.55
CA VAL A 245 -4.04 16.31 10.41
C VAL A 245 -5.40 16.97 10.70
N ASP A 246 -6.23 17.19 9.68
CA ASP A 246 -7.56 17.78 9.85
C ASP A 246 -8.46 16.92 10.74
N ARG A 247 -8.39 15.60 10.58
CA ARG A 247 -9.08 14.65 11.44
C ARG A 247 -8.57 14.73 12.88
N ALA A 248 -7.26 14.67 13.09
CA ALA A 248 -6.67 14.76 14.42
C ALA A 248 -7.03 16.07 15.12
N ARG A 249 -7.07 17.20 14.41
CA ARG A 249 -7.55 18.49 14.94
C ARG A 249 -8.99 18.44 15.41
N ARG A 250 -9.87 17.76 14.67
CA ARG A 250 -11.27 17.55 15.08
C ARG A 250 -11.36 16.65 16.30
N ASP A 251 -10.64 15.53 16.28
CA ASP A 251 -10.65 14.54 17.36
C ASP A 251 -10.05 15.11 18.66
N LEU A 252 -9.13 16.09 18.57
CA LEU A 252 -8.58 16.82 19.72
C LEU A 252 -9.60 17.68 20.47
N GLN A 253 -10.78 17.95 19.91
CA GLN A 253 -11.78 18.78 20.58
C GLN A 253 -12.24 18.16 21.91
N GLY A 254 -11.93 18.86 23.00
CA GLY A 254 -12.23 18.43 24.37
C GLY A 254 -11.25 17.39 24.94
N TRP A 255 -10.07 17.24 24.33
CA TRP A 255 -8.90 16.59 24.94
C TRP A 255 -8.02 17.61 25.65
N SER A 256 -7.31 17.18 26.69
CA SER A 256 -6.24 17.96 27.34
C SER A 256 -4.88 17.30 27.07
N GLU A 257 -3.79 18.08 27.15
CA GLU A 257 -2.44 17.55 27.02
C GLU A 257 -2.15 16.46 28.07
N GLU A 258 -2.55 16.69 29.32
CA GLU A 258 -2.44 15.68 30.38
C GLU A 258 -3.25 14.40 30.07
N GLY A 259 -4.44 14.56 29.50
CA GLY A 259 -5.29 13.42 29.12
C GLY A 259 -4.67 12.58 28.01
N LEU A 260 -4.04 13.24 27.02
CA LEU A 260 -3.25 12.58 25.98
C LEU A 260 -2.04 11.85 26.57
N GLY A 261 -1.29 12.51 27.47
CA GLY A 261 -0.14 11.92 28.17
C GLY A 261 -0.52 10.63 28.91
N ARG A 262 -1.57 10.67 29.72
CA ARG A 262 -2.09 9.50 30.43
C ARG A 262 -2.53 8.37 29.48
N CYS A 263 -3.16 8.71 28.35
CA CYS A 263 -3.51 7.69 27.35
C CYS A 263 -2.28 7.06 26.71
N ILE A 264 -1.20 7.82 26.47
CA ILE A 264 0.06 7.28 25.94
C ILE A 264 0.69 6.29 26.93
N GLU A 265 0.69 6.61 28.22
CA GLU A 265 1.21 5.73 29.28
C GLU A 265 0.41 4.41 29.34
N VAL A 266 -0.92 4.50 29.39
CA VAL A 266 -1.79 3.32 29.40
C VAL A 266 -1.65 2.50 28.12
N LEU A 267 -1.46 3.13 26.97
CA LEU A 267 -1.18 2.45 25.70
C LEU A 267 0.15 1.67 25.76
N ALA A 268 1.19 2.26 26.34
CA ALA A 268 2.48 1.60 26.48
C ALA A 268 2.41 0.40 27.44
N GLU A 269 1.70 0.54 28.56
CA GLU A 269 1.44 -0.57 29.49
C GLU A 269 0.62 -1.67 28.82
N THR A 270 -0.41 -1.31 28.06
CA THR A 270 -1.27 -2.26 27.36
C THR A 270 -0.49 -3.02 26.29
N ASP A 271 0.37 -2.34 25.51
CA ASP A 271 1.25 -2.97 24.50
C ASP A 271 2.15 -4.04 25.11
N ALA A 272 2.75 -3.75 26.27
CA ALA A 272 3.55 -4.73 27.02
C ALA A 272 2.69 -5.91 27.50
N ASN A 273 1.50 -5.63 28.02
CA ASN A 273 0.60 -6.65 28.55
C ASN A 273 0.10 -7.62 27.45
N VAL A 274 -0.26 -7.12 26.26
CA VAL A 274 -0.73 -7.96 25.16
C VAL A 274 0.37 -8.79 24.50
N LYS A 275 1.64 -8.38 24.62
CA LYS A 275 2.82 -9.11 24.09
C LYS A 275 3.40 -10.17 25.04
N GLY A 276 2.64 -10.54 26.07
CA GLY A 276 3.04 -11.58 27.04
C GLY A 276 3.54 -11.06 28.39
N GLY A 277 3.49 -9.74 28.62
CA GLY A 277 3.76 -9.14 29.94
C GLY A 277 2.59 -9.26 30.93
N GLY A 278 1.37 -9.49 30.44
CA GLY A 278 0.13 -9.51 31.23
C GLY A 278 -0.53 -10.89 31.30
N ARG A 279 -1.39 -11.08 32.31
CA ARG A 279 -2.15 -12.32 32.51
C ARG A 279 -3.43 -12.41 31.66
N ASP A 280 -3.99 -11.26 31.30
CA ASP A 280 -5.24 -11.16 30.53
C ASP A 280 -5.16 -10.00 29.51
N PRO A 281 -4.85 -10.29 28.24
CA PRO A 281 -4.79 -9.30 27.17
C PRO A 281 -6.12 -8.59 26.91
N VAL A 282 -7.26 -9.26 27.15
CA VAL A 282 -8.60 -8.70 26.91
C VAL A 282 -8.92 -7.67 27.97
N PHE A 283 -8.65 -7.99 29.24
CA PHE A 283 -8.83 -7.04 30.34
C PHE A 283 -7.94 -5.79 30.19
N ALA A 284 -6.71 -5.96 29.69
CA ALA A 284 -5.82 -4.85 29.38
C ALA A 284 -6.43 -3.92 28.31
N LEU A 285 -6.99 -4.48 27.24
CA LEU A 285 -7.71 -3.71 26.21
C LEU A 285 -8.95 -3.00 26.76
N GLU A 286 -9.75 -3.64 27.61
CA GLU A 286 -10.94 -3.03 28.23
C GLU A 286 -10.57 -1.82 29.09
N THR A 287 -9.48 -1.94 29.85
CA THR A 287 -8.93 -0.86 30.68
C THR A 287 -8.45 0.29 29.82
N MET A 288 -7.67 0.00 28.77
CA MET A 288 -7.23 0.99 27.79
C MET A 288 -8.41 1.73 27.16
N ILE A 289 -9.42 1.00 26.68
CA ILE A 289 -10.62 1.58 26.05
C ILE A 289 -11.36 2.49 27.03
N ARG A 290 -11.47 2.11 28.31
CA ARG A 290 -12.09 2.94 29.34
C ARG A 290 -11.36 4.28 29.49
N VAL A 291 -10.03 4.25 29.62
CA VAL A 291 -9.22 5.46 29.79
C VAL A 291 -9.25 6.35 28.55
N VAL A 292 -9.13 5.77 27.36
CA VAL A 292 -9.21 6.53 26.11
C VAL A 292 -10.59 7.14 25.92
N SER A 293 -11.66 6.40 26.25
CA SER A 293 -13.04 6.89 26.15
C SER A 293 -13.36 8.02 27.13
N SER A 294 -12.72 8.03 28.29
CA SER A 294 -12.80 9.15 29.22
C SER A 294 -11.82 10.28 28.90
N ARG A 295 -11.07 10.18 27.79
CA ARG A 295 -10.04 11.14 27.34
C ARG A 295 -8.96 11.36 28.40
N GLY A 296 -8.60 10.27 29.08
CA GLY A 296 -7.67 10.28 30.19
C GLY A 296 -8.20 11.01 31.43
N ARG A 297 -9.50 11.27 31.54
CA ARG A 297 -10.09 11.85 32.76
C ARG A 297 -10.60 10.72 33.65
N PHE A 298 -10.26 10.76 34.93
CA PHE A 298 -10.84 9.91 35.95
C PHE A 298 -11.73 10.77 36.85
#